data_AF-A0A2T1CLC3-F1
#
_entry.id   AF-A0A2T1CLC3-F1
#
_cell.length_a   1.000
_cell.length_b   1.000
_cell.length_c   1.000
_cell.angle_alpha   90.00
_cell.angle_beta   90.00
_cell.angle_gamma   90.00
#
_symmetry.space_group_name_H-M   'P 1'
#
loop_
_entity.id
_entity.type
_entity.pdbx_description
1 polymer ?
#
loop_
_entity_poly.entity_id
_entity_poly.type
_entity_poly.pdbx_seq_one_letter_code
_entity_poly.pdbx_strand_id
1 'polypeptide(L)'
;MVKSNGVKQQTELDNRNQALEIMLNTLVQGSTKVLDNLEQIDVVGHRVVHGGAEYSQPTIITSEVKNAIADLIPLAPNHNPAHLEGINAIAQILPNITQIAVFDTAFHRQIPKPAKVYPLPYEWFKRGIQRYGLNGGETGRNFETKNHNGDRVMVN
;
A
#
# COMPACT_ATOMS: atom_id res chain seq x y z
N MET A 1 5.60 -6.57 -17.74
CA MET A 1 7.03 -6.88 -17.95
C MET A 1 7.65 -7.18 -16.59
N VAL A 2 8.19 -8.39 -16.42
CA VAL A 2 8.92 -8.80 -15.22
C VAL A 2 10.42 -8.83 -15.55
N LYS A 3 11.26 -8.43 -14.60
CA LYS A 3 12.72 -8.49 -14.73
C LYS A 3 13.31 -9.13 -13.49
N SER A 4 14.16 -10.13 -13.68
CA SER A 4 14.91 -10.78 -12.59
C SER A 4 16.22 -11.34 -13.13
N ASN A 5 17.32 -11.21 -12.38
CA ASN A 5 18.64 -11.76 -12.73
C ASN A 5 19.11 -11.43 -14.17
N GLY A 6 18.81 -10.23 -14.66
CA GLY A 6 19.15 -9.79 -16.02
C GLY A 6 18.20 -10.31 -17.12
N VAL A 7 17.28 -11.22 -16.80
CA VAL A 7 16.26 -11.74 -17.71
C VAL A 7 15.05 -10.82 -17.74
N LYS A 8 14.49 -10.61 -18.94
CA LYS A 8 13.25 -9.84 -19.15
C LYS A 8 12.19 -10.76 -19.72
N GLN A 9 11.03 -10.79 -19.08
CA GLN A 9 9.85 -11.51 -19.57
C GLN A 9 8.72 -10.51 -19.84
N GLN A 10 8.19 -10.54 -21.06
CA GLN A 10 6.96 -9.83 -21.42
C GLN A 10 5.81 -10.83 -21.50
N THR A 11 4.66 -10.42 -21.00
CA THR A 11 3.44 -11.22 -20.96
C THR A 11 2.30 -10.26 -21.24
N GLU A 12 1.41 -10.65 -22.14
CA GLU A 12 0.18 -9.92 -22.42
C GLU A 12 -0.79 -10.12 -21.25
N LEU A 13 -1.51 -9.06 -20.91
CA LEU A 13 -2.40 -9.04 -19.75
C LEU A 13 -3.78 -8.59 -20.22
N ASP A 14 -4.74 -9.50 -20.15
CA ASP A 14 -6.11 -9.23 -20.58
C ASP A 14 -6.98 -8.70 -19.43
N ASN A 15 -6.58 -8.98 -18.20
CA ASN A 15 -7.33 -8.62 -17.00
C ASN A 15 -6.40 -8.26 -15.83
N ARG A 16 -6.70 -7.14 -15.15
CA ARG A 16 -5.93 -6.66 -13.99
C ARG A 16 -5.88 -7.67 -12.84
N ASN A 17 -6.97 -8.42 -12.62
CA ASN A 17 -7.01 -9.41 -11.54
C ASN A 17 -6.09 -10.61 -11.84
N GLN A 18 -6.01 -11.03 -13.11
CA GLN A 18 -5.09 -12.09 -13.54
C GLN A 18 -3.63 -11.62 -13.53
N ALA A 19 -3.40 -10.31 -13.75
CA ALA A 19 -2.05 -9.76 -13.77
C ALA A 19 -1.29 -9.98 -12.46
N LEU A 20 -1.96 -9.91 -11.32
CA LEU A 20 -1.33 -10.13 -10.01
C LEU A 20 -0.91 -11.58 -9.82
N GLU A 21 -1.81 -12.53 -10.14
CA GLU A 21 -1.54 -13.96 -10.06
C GLU A 21 -0.42 -14.37 -11.03
N ILE A 22 -0.47 -13.90 -12.27
CA ILE A 22 0.59 -14.11 -13.26
C ILE A 22 1.92 -13.54 -12.73
N MET A 23 1.90 -12.34 -12.17
CA MET A 23 3.10 -11.70 -11.62
C MET A 23 3.69 -12.54 -10.47
N LEU A 24 2.89 -12.97 -9.50
CA LEU A 24 3.35 -13.84 -8.40
C LEU A 24 3.91 -15.16 -8.92
N ASN A 25 3.26 -15.75 -9.93
CA ASN A 25 3.73 -16.98 -10.56
C ASN A 25 5.12 -16.83 -11.20
N THR A 26 5.48 -15.65 -11.70
CA THR A 26 6.84 -15.43 -12.23
C THR A 26 7.93 -15.47 -11.14
N LEU A 27 7.57 -15.28 -9.86
CA LEU A 27 8.51 -15.40 -8.74
C LEU A 27 8.92 -16.85 -8.48
N VAL A 28 8.04 -17.81 -8.75
CA VAL A 28 8.25 -19.24 -8.42
C VAL A 28 8.46 -20.13 -9.64
N GLN A 29 8.25 -19.58 -10.85
CA GLN A 29 8.27 -20.33 -12.11
C GLN A 29 9.02 -19.57 -13.22
N GLY A 30 9.42 -20.32 -14.25
CA GLY A 30 9.97 -19.75 -15.48
C GLY A 30 11.39 -19.19 -15.31
N SER A 31 11.83 -18.41 -16.31
CA SER A 31 13.20 -17.89 -16.39
C SER A 31 13.48 -16.72 -15.44
N THR A 32 12.45 -16.20 -14.77
CA THR A 32 12.55 -15.11 -13.79
C THR A 32 12.37 -15.58 -12.35
N LYS A 33 12.27 -16.90 -12.13
CA LYS A 33 12.15 -17.54 -10.81
C LYS A 33 13.22 -17.04 -9.84
N VAL A 34 12.79 -16.69 -8.63
CA VAL A 34 13.62 -16.25 -7.51
C VAL A 34 13.28 -16.93 -6.18
N LEU A 35 12.11 -17.57 -6.09
CA LEU A 35 11.61 -18.31 -4.94
C LEU A 35 11.27 -19.73 -5.38
N ASP A 36 11.34 -20.69 -4.47
CA ASP A 36 10.90 -22.07 -4.70
C ASP A 36 9.38 -22.23 -4.61
N ASN A 37 8.74 -21.47 -3.72
CA ASN A 37 7.29 -21.41 -3.58
C ASN A 37 6.87 -20.05 -2.98
N LEU A 38 5.57 -19.75 -3.02
CA LEU A 38 5.05 -18.47 -2.54
C LEU A 38 5.02 -18.35 -1.01
N GLU A 39 5.17 -19.45 -0.27
CA GLU A 39 5.20 -19.46 1.20
C GLU A 39 6.49 -18.84 1.75
N GLN A 40 7.52 -18.67 0.91
CA GLN A 40 8.73 -17.92 1.25
C GLN A 40 8.52 -16.40 1.31
N ILE A 41 7.34 -15.90 0.94
CA ILE A 41 6.97 -14.50 1.14
C ILE A 41 6.52 -14.35 2.59
N ASP A 42 7.24 -13.56 3.40
CA ASP A 42 6.89 -13.33 4.81
C ASP A 42 5.79 -12.28 4.98
N VAL A 43 5.83 -11.21 4.17
CA VAL A 43 4.94 -10.05 4.27
C VAL A 43 4.68 -9.42 2.90
N VAL A 44 3.53 -8.78 2.74
CA VAL A 44 3.22 -7.94 1.58
C VAL A 44 2.93 -6.50 1.99
N GLY A 45 3.70 -5.56 1.45
CA GLY A 45 3.48 -4.13 1.62
C GLY A 45 2.62 -3.55 0.51
N HIS A 46 1.59 -2.78 0.87
CA HIS A 46 0.70 -2.09 -0.05
C HIS A 46 0.87 -0.58 0.11
N ARG A 47 1.21 0.12 -0.96
CA ARG A 47 1.07 1.58 -1.02
C ARG A 47 -0.41 1.92 -1.07
N VAL A 48 -0.84 2.88 -0.24
CA VAL A 48 -2.19 3.44 -0.24
C VAL A 48 -2.08 4.96 -0.27
N VAL A 49 -2.78 5.62 -1.20
CA VAL A 49 -2.62 7.07 -1.39
C VAL A 49 -3.15 7.87 -0.21
N HIS A 50 -4.38 7.61 0.27
CA HIS A 50 -4.98 8.45 1.30
C HIS A 50 -5.33 7.66 2.55
N GLY A 51 -4.68 7.99 3.68
CA GLY A 51 -4.95 7.43 5.02
C GLY A 51 -5.83 8.31 5.91
N GLY A 52 -6.28 9.46 5.40
CA GLY A 52 -7.15 10.36 6.15
C GLY A 52 -6.42 11.01 7.32
N ALA A 53 -7.16 11.34 8.38
CA ALA A 53 -6.58 11.90 9.59
C ALA A 53 -6.03 10.84 10.57
N GLU A 54 -6.47 9.59 10.41
CA GLU A 54 -6.25 8.50 11.35
C GLU A 54 -4.97 7.71 11.03
N TYR A 55 -4.76 7.37 9.75
CA TYR A 55 -3.63 6.53 9.36
C TYR A 55 -2.42 7.38 8.94
N SER A 56 -1.41 7.36 9.81
CA SER A 56 -0.18 8.15 9.66
C SER A 56 1.10 7.36 9.90
N GLN A 57 0.99 6.03 9.97
CA GLN A 57 2.09 5.07 10.16
C GLN A 57 1.79 3.81 9.33
N PRO A 58 2.80 3.02 8.94
CA PRO A 58 2.57 1.68 8.41
C PRO A 58 1.67 0.88 9.35
N THR A 59 0.62 0.27 8.80
CA THR A 59 -0.42 -0.38 9.61
C THR A 59 -0.69 -1.78 9.08
N ILE A 60 -0.72 -2.79 9.96
CA ILE A 60 -1.15 -4.14 9.60
C ILE A 60 -2.60 -4.06 9.12
N ILE A 61 -2.88 -4.64 7.95
CA ILE A 61 -4.20 -4.59 7.34
C ILE A 61 -5.12 -5.58 8.06
N THR A 62 -6.12 -5.03 8.74
CA THR A 62 -7.27 -5.76 9.28
C THR A 62 -8.55 -5.42 8.50
N SER A 63 -9.67 -6.07 8.82
CA SER A 63 -10.97 -5.73 8.25
C SER A 63 -11.35 -4.27 8.50
N GLU A 64 -11.02 -3.75 9.68
CA GLU A 64 -11.26 -2.35 10.07
C GLU A 64 -10.44 -1.40 9.20
N VAL A 65 -9.17 -1.72 8.95
CA VAL A 65 -8.30 -0.92 8.06
C VAL A 65 -8.82 -0.93 6.63
N LYS A 66 -9.30 -2.07 6.12
CA LYS A 66 -9.92 -2.17 4.79
C LYS A 66 -11.15 -1.28 4.67
N ASN A 67 -12.03 -1.32 5.68
CA ASN A 67 -13.23 -0.48 5.70
C ASN A 67 -12.86 1.00 5.76
N ALA A 68 -11.88 1.38 6.56
CA ALA A 68 -11.45 2.77 6.62
C ALA A 68 -10.82 3.25 5.29
N ILE A 69 -10.05 2.40 4.59
CA ILE A 69 -9.55 2.71 3.24
C ILE A 69 -10.72 2.93 2.26
N ALA A 70 -11.78 2.13 2.37
CA ALA A 70 -13.00 2.28 1.57
C ALA A 70 -13.73 3.59 1.87
N ASP A 71 -13.89 3.94 3.15
CA ASP A 71 -14.53 5.20 3.58
C ASP A 71 -13.74 6.45 3.13
N LEU A 72 -12.44 6.28 2.86
CA LEU A 72 -11.56 7.33 2.33
C LEU A 72 -11.57 7.44 0.80
N ILE A 73 -12.31 6.59 0.07
CA ILE A 73 -12.46 6.68 -1.38
C ILE A 73 -12.88 8.08 -1.85
N PRO A 74 -13.83 8.79 -1.20
CA PRO A 74 -14.18 10.16 -1.61
C PRO A 74 -13.01 11.16 -1.59
N LEU A 75 -11.96 10.91 -0.80
CA LEU A 75 -10.75 11.74 -0.74
C LEU A 75 -9.70 11.36 -1.79
N ALA A 76 -9.76 10.13 -2.32
CA ALA A 76 -8.86 9.63 -3.36
C ALA A 76 -9.56 8.66 -4.33
N PRO A 77 -10.58 9.13 -5.08
CA PRO A 77 -11.51 8.26 -5.81
C PRO A 77 -10.85 7.47 -6.92
N ASN A 78 -9.78 8.00 -7.52
CA ASN A 78 -9.06 7.33 -8.61
C ASN A 78 -7.93 6.41 -8.12
N HIS A 79 -7.67 6.34 -6.81
CA HIS A 79 -6.51 5.62 -6.25
C HIS A 79 -6.92 4.57 -5.22
N ASN A 80 -7.62 4.97 -4.16
CA ASN A 80 -7.96 4.06 -3.06
C ASN A 80 -8.75 2.81 -3.49
N PRO A 81 -9.69 2.86 -4.47
CA PRO A 81 -10.34 1.64 -4.96
C PRO A 81 -9.36 0.61 -5.52
N ALA A 82 -8.41 1.05 -6.34
CA ALA A 82 -7.41 0.15 -6.94
C ALA A 82 -6.46 -0.43 -5.88
N HIS A 83 -6.11 0.34 -4.84
CA HIS A 83 -5.32 -0.18 -3.73
C HIS A 83 -6.08 -1.23 -2.92
N LEU A 84 -7.37 -1.01 -2.67
CA LEU A 84 -8.23 -1.95 -1.95
C LEU A 84 -8.44 -3.24 -2.76
N GLU A 85 -8.59 -3.14 -4.08
CA GLU A 85 -8.63 -4.30 -4.98
C GLU A 85 -7.34 -5.14 -4.86
N GLY A 86 -6.17 -4.52 -4.90
CA GLY A 86 -4.89 -5.22 -4.75
C GLY A 86 -4.73 -5.93 -3.40
N ILE A 87 -5.14 -5.27 -2.30
CA ILE A 87 -5.18 -5.85 -0.95
C ILE A 87 -6.08 -7.08 -0.91
N ASN A 88 -7.27 -6.98 -1.50
CA ASN A 88 -8.22 -8.09 -1.52
C ASN A 88 -7.75 -9.24 -2.41
N ALA A 89 -7.10 -8.96 -3.53
CA ALA A 89 -6.54 -9.97 -4.40
C ALA A 89 -5.40 -10.74 -3.71
N ILE A 90 -4.49 -10.06 -3.00
CA ILE A 90 -3.46 -10.76 -2.21
C ILE A 90 -4.10 -11.60 -1.09
N ALA A 91 -5.15 -11.10 -0.43
CA ALA A 91 -5.85 -11.89 0.59
C ALA A 91 -6.53 -13.16 0.03
N GLN A 92 -6.87 -13.18 -1.26
CA GLN A 92 -7.41 -14.37 -1.93
C GLN A 92 -6.30 -15.35 -2.34
N ILE A 93 -5.18 -14.85 -2.86
CA ILE A 93 -4.07 -15.68 -3.36
C ILE A 93 -3.22 -16.24 -2.20
N LEU A 94 -2.97 -15.43 -1.17
CA LEU A 94 -2.13 -15.73 -0.02
C LEU A 94 -2.92 -15.49 1.28
N PRO A 95 -3.86 -16.37 1.66
CA PRO A 95 -4.84 -16.09 2.73
C PRO A 95 -4.24 -15.90 4.12
N ASN A 96 -3.07 -16.48 4.39
CA ASN A 96 -2.40 -16.43 5.69
C ASN A 96 -1.31 -15.35 5.77
N ILE A 97 -1.09 -14.58 4.70
CA ILE A 97 0.02 -13.61 4.66
C ILE A 97 -0.30 -12.36 5.48
N THR A 98 0.71 -11.86 6.20
CA THR A 98 0.60 -10.54 6.83
C THR A 98 0.72 -9.45 5.76
N GLN A 99 -0.31 -8.61 5.66
CA GLN A 99 -0.32 -7.46 4.75
C GLN A 99 -0.20 -6.15 5.54
N ILE A 100 0.57 -5.21 5.02
CA ILE A 100 0.82 -3.90 5.66
C ILE A 100 0.45 -2.79 4.68
N ALA A 101 -0.35 -1.81 5.11
CA ALA A 101 -0.64 -0.59 4.35
C ALA A 101 0.35 0.52 4.73
N VAL A 102 0.94 1.16 3.72
CA VAL A 102 1.80 2.34 3.85
C VAL A 102 1.11 3.51 3.15
N PHE A 103 0.79 4.56 3.92
CA PHE A 103 -0.03 5.67 3.45
C PHE A 103 0.81 6.85 2.97
N ASP A 104 0.60 7.34 1.75
CA ASP A 104 1.36 8.50 1.23
C ASP A 104 1.13 9.78 2.04
N THR A 105 -0.03 9.93 2.66
CA THR A 105 -0.36 11.06 3.53
C THR A 105 0.40 11.05 4.86
N ALA A 106 1.02 9.92 5.24
CA ALA A 106 1.67 9.74 6.54
C ALA A 106 2.82 10.73 6.79
N PHE A 107 3.67 10.94 5.78
CA PHE A 107 4.84 11.84 5.88
C PHE A 107 4.45 13.29 6.21
N HIS A 108 3.35 13.76 5.63
CA HIS A 108 2.88 15.14 5.74
C HIS A 108 2.08 15.40 7.02
N ARG A 109 1.98 14.42 7.92
CA ARG A 109 1.20 14.54 9.16
C ARG A 109 1.68 15.68 10.05
N GLN A 110 2.98 16.00 10.01
CA GLN A 110 3.58 17.05 10.84
C GLN A 110 3.30 18.48 10.34
N ILE A 111 2.57 18.68 9.22
CA ILE A 111 2.16 20.02 8.80
C ILE A 111 1.39 20.70 9.95
N PRO A 112 1.83 21.89 10.41
CA PRO A 112 1.20 22.56 11.54
C PRO A 112 -0.21 23.02 11.18
N LYS A 113 -1.10 23.10 12.17
CA LYS A 113 -2.53 23.42 11.96
C LYS A 113 -2.76 24.68 11.10
N PRO A 114 -2.04 25.81 11.28
CA PRO A 114 -2.20 26.98 10.41
C PRO A 114 -1.93 26.71 8.93
N ALA A 115 -1.09 25.73 8.61
CA ALA A 115 -0.76 25.33 7.24
C ALA A 115 -1.64 24.18 6.70
N LYS A 116 -2.51 23.59 7.54
CA LYS A 116 -3.51 22.58 7.16
C LYS A 116 -4.86 23.18 6.78
N VAL A 117 -5.23 24.29 7.41
CA VAL A 117 -6.56 24.90 7.29
C VAL A 117 -6.60 25.83 6.08
N TYR A 118 -7.58 25.64 5.20
CA TYR A 118 -7.87 26.56 4.11
C TYR A 118 -8.72 27.76 4.58
N PRO A 119 -8.66 28.93 3.91
CA PRO A 119 -9.49 30.10 4.22
C PRO A 119 -10.95 29.88 3.75
N LEU A 120 -11.59 28.85 4.28
CA LEU A 120 -12.97 28.40 4.02
C LEU A 120 -13.72 28.31 5.37
N PRO A 121 -15.06 28.14 5.38
CA PRO A 121 -15.82 27.96 6.62
C PRO A 121 -15.21 26.86 7.50
N TYR A 122 -14.96 27.17 8.78
CA TYR A 122 -14.22 26.27 9.69
C TYR A 122 -14.92 24.91 9.88
N GLU A 123 -16.23 24.85 9.72
CA GLU A 123 -17.00 23.60 9.73
C GLU A 123 -16.54 22.60 8.66
N TRP A 124 -16.00 23.07 7.54
CA TRP A 124 -15.47 22.20 6.49
C TRP A 124 -14.17 21.53 6.93
N PHE A 125 -13.33 22.24 7.68
CA PHE A 125 -12.15 21.65 8.32
C PHE A 125 -12.55 20.58 9.34
N LYS A 126 -13.60 20.83 10.15
CA LYS A 126 -14.15 19.82 11.07
C LYS A 126 -14.71 18.59 10.33
N ARG A 127 -15.20 18.77 9.11
CA ARG A 127 -15.65 17.69 8.20
C ARG A 127 -14.50 17.04 7.42
N GLY A 128 -13.24 17.36 7.72
CA GLY A 128 -12.07 16.71 7.14
C GLY A 128 -11.47 17.39 5.91
N ILE A 129 -11.95 18.56 5.49
CA ILE A 129 -11.34 19.33 4.39
C ILE A 129 -10.11 20.07 4.92
N GLN A 130 -8.92 19.58 4.56
CA GLN A 130 -7.65 20.15 4.98
C GLN A 130 -6.54 19.78 3.98
N ARG A 131 -5.37 20.39 4.12
CA ARG A 131 -4.16 19.95 3.41
C ARG A 131 -3.63 18.65 4.03
N TYR A 132 -3.59 17.59 3.24
CA TYR A 132 -3.02 16.29 3.63
C TYR A 132 -1.59 16.09 3.11
N GLY A 133 -1.28 16.50 1.88
CA GLY A 133 0.00 16.22 1.20
C GLY A 133 0.08 14.76 0.69
N LEU A 134 0.73 14.54 -0.46
CA LEU A 134 0.86 13.23 -1.14
C LEU A 134 2.33 12.91 -1.44
N ASN A 135 2.62 11.70 -1.93
CA ASN A 135 3.97 11.20 -2.23
C ASN A 135 4.91 11.14 -1.01
N GLY A 136 4.34 10.95 0.18
CA GLY A 136 5.13 10.82 1.40
C GLY A 136 6.08 9.63 1.39
N GLY A 137 5.69 8.51 0.76
CA GLY A 137 6.55 7.32 0.63
C GLY A 137 7.80 7.54 -0.21
N GLU A 138 7.79 8.50 -1.14
CA GLU A 138 8.97 8.89 -1.92
C GLU A 138 9.84 9.91 -1.17
N THR A 139 9.23 10.69 -0.27
CA THR A 139 9.89 11.80 0.44
C THR A 139 10.51 11.36 1.77
N GLY A 140 9.97 10.32 2.41
CA GLY A 140 10.48 9.72 3.65
C GLY A 140 10.90 8.26 3.43
N ARG A 141 12.20 8.02 3.29
CA ARG A 141 12.77 6.72 2.87
C ARG A 141 13.03 5.70 4.00
N ASN A 142 12.55 5.92 5.23
CA ASN A 142 12.84 5.01 6.34
C ASN A 142 11.55 4.56 7.02
N PHE A 143 11.14 3.31 6.77
CA PHE A 143 10.09 2.63 7.52
C PHE A 143 10.70 1.42 8.24
N GLU A 144 10.60 1.40 9.57
CA GLU A 144 10.98 0.25 10.40
C GLU A 144 9.75 -0.63 10.63
N THR A 145 9.88 -1.92 10.33
CA THR A 145 8.89 -2.95 10.73
C THR A 145 9.56 -4.06 11.51
N LYS A 146 8.79 -4.91 12.20
CA LYS A 146 9.29 -6.11 12.87
C LYS A 146 8.86 -7.35 12.09
N ASN A 147 9.76 -8.31 11.89
CA ASN A 147 9.42 -9.60 11.29
C ASN A 147 8.75 -10.55 12.30
N HIS A 148 8.39 -11.76 11.87
CA HIS A 148 7.76 -12.78 12.71
C HIS A 148 8.63 -13.24 13.89
N ASN A 149 9.95 -13.01 13.85
CA ASN A 149 10.90 -13.29 14.93
C ASN A 149 11.10 -12.08 15.88
N GLY A 150 10.47 -10.95 15.59
CA GLY A 150 10.59 -9.71 16.36
C GLY A 150 11.81 -8.85 15.99
N ASP A 151 12.59 -9.24 14.99
CA ASP A 151 13.74 -8.48 14.51
C ASP A 151 13.30 -7.25 13.73
N ARG A 152 14.03 -6.14 13.90
CA ARG A 152 13.82 -4.91 13.13
C ARG A 152 14.29 -5.12 11.70
N VAL A 153 13.40 -4.94 10.74
CA VAL A 153 13.69 -4.98 9.32
C VAL A 153 13.51 -3.59 8.73
N MET A 154 14.57 -3.11 8.07
CA MET A 154 14.56 -1.89 7.29
C MET A 154 13.99 -2.20 5.90
N VAL A 155 12.86 -1.61 5.56
CA VAL A 155 12.32 -1.68 4.20
C VAL A 155 12.86 -0.48 3.43
N ASN A 156 13.88 -0.70 2.60
CA ASN A 156 14.46 0.30 1.70
C ASN A 156 13.73 0.35 0.36
#